data_AF-A0AAU5QIP6-F1
#
_entry.id   AF-A0AAU5QIP6-F1
#
_cell.length_a   1.000
_cell.length_b   1.000
_cell.length_c   1.000
_cell.angle_alpha   90.00
_cell.angle_beta   90.00
_cell.angle_gamma   90.00
#
_symmetry.space_group_name_H-M   'P 1'
#
loop_
_entity.id
_entity.type
_entity.pdbx_description
1 polymer ?
#
loop_
_entity_poly.entity_id
_entity_poly.type
_entity_poly.pdbx_seq_one_letter_code
_entity_poly.pdbx_strand_id
1 'polypeptide(L)'
;MDWPAVERRWGFRFPADYIDFLHTYGKGVFMQYLLILGPEVDGPIDSMAEETENARGSEPLRTDHDVIAWGVDSSGDILCWLVSGEEPDQWPVAVWGRHSSPHWATYECGMVEFLRATISGEFSECPLSGLDLWNTVPVSYLGDREDKRLRSLGLDPWTGEPDPYAGMTFG
;
A
#
# COMPACT_ATOMS: atom_id res chain seq x y z
N MET A 1 4.38 -17.36 1.06
CA MET A 1 5.57 -16.50 1.26
C MET A 1 6.36 -17.07 2.42
N ASP A 2 7.70 -17.08 2.35
CA ASP A 2 8.55 -17.48 3.49
C ASP A 2 8.80 -16.26 4.37
N TRP A 3 7.88 -16.01 5.30
CA TRP A 3 7.91 -14.85 6.19
C TRP A 3 9.19 -14.76 7.04
N PRO A 4 9.68 -15.85 7.67
CA PRO A 4 10.97 -15.82 8.36
C PRO A 4 12.14 -15.34 7.49
N ALA A 5 12.16 -15.68 6.19
CA ALA A 5 13.20 -15.19 5.28
C ALA A 5 13.05 -13.70 4.96
N VAL A 6 11.81 -13.23 4.74
CA VAL A 6 11.50 -11.83 4.49
C VAL A 6 11.88 -10.96 5.68
N GLU A 7 11.45 -11.34 6.89
CA GLU A 7 11.77 -10.63 8.14
C GLU A 7 13.28 -10.56 8.39
N ARG A 8 14.02 -11.64 8.12
CA ARG A 8 15.49 -11.62 8.23
C ARG A 8 16.14 -10.63 7.27
N ARG A 9 15.58 -10.41 6.08
CA ARG A 9 16.12 -9.45 5.11
C ARG A 9 15.81 -8.01 5.49
N TRP A 10 14.61 -7.76 6.03
CA TRP A 10 14.20 -6.45 6.53
C TRP A 10 14.81 -6.08 7.89
N GLY A 11 15.19 -7.09 8.68
CA GLY A 11 15.76 -6.90 10.02
C GLY A 11 14.70 -6.66 11.11
N PHE A 12 13.42 -6.84 10.80
CA PHE A 12 12.31 -6.69 11.73
C PHE A 12 11.17 -7.68 11.43
N ARG A 13 10.27 -7.84 12.39
CA ARG A 13 8.99 -8.56 12.22
C ARG A 13 7.94 -7.63 11.63
N PHE A 14 7.08 -8.15 10.76
CA PHE A 14 5.98 -7.34 10.21
C PHE A 14 4.75 -7.35 11.12
N PRO A 15 3.91 -6.29 11.06
CA PRO A 15 2.59 -6.32 11.70
C PRO A 15 1.77 -7.53 11.24
N ALA A 16 1.10 -8.19 12.18
CA ALA A 16 0.33 -9.41 11.91
C ALA A 16 -0.83 -9.16 10.93
N ASP A 17 -1.45 -7.98 11.00
CA ASP A 17 -2.57 -7.60 10.14
C ASP A 17 -2.17 -7.50 8.66
N TYR A 18 -0.96 -7.02 8.37
CA TYR A 18 -0.37 -7.02 7.04
C TYR A 18 -0.07 -8.43 6.53
N ILE A 19 0.49 -9.28 7.39
CA ILE A 19 0.75 -10.68 7.06
C ILE A 19 -0.56 -11.39 6.69
N ASP A 20 -1.60 -11.22 7.50
CA ASP A 20 -2.92 -11.81 7.29
C ASP A 20 -3.60 -11.25 6.03
N PHE A 21 -3.46 -9.95 5.78
CA PHE A 21 -3.97 -9.31 4.57
C PHE A 21 -3.31 -9.91 3.32
N LEU A 22 -1.98 -9.98 3.26
CA LEU A 22 -1.28 -10.56 2.12
C LEU A 22 -1.52 -12.06 1.97
N HIS A 23 -1.72 -12.78 3.08
CA HIS A 23 -2.10 -14.19 3.03
C HIS A 23 -3.48 -14.38 2.37
N THR A 24 -4.43 -13.49 2.67
CA THR A 24 -5.82 -13.59 2.21
C THR A 24 -6.02 -13.05 0.80
N TYR A 25 -5.48 -11.86 0.52
CA TYR A 25 -5.73 -11.09 -0.70
C TYR A 25 -4.51 -11.02 -1.63
N GLY A 26 -3.31 -11.24 -1.10
CA GLY A 26 -2.06 -10.96 -1.81
C GLY A 26 -1.77 -9.45 -1.88
N LYS A 27 -0.75 -9.09 -2.65
CA LYS A 27 -0.53 -7.70 -3.10
C LYS A 27 -1.43 -7.40 -4.30
N GLY A 28 -1.69 -6.12 -4.53
CA GLY A 28 -2.66 -5.68 -5.51
C GLY A 28 -3.15 -4.27 -5.25
N VAL A 29 -4.19 -3.86 -5.96
CA VAL A 29 -4.62 -2.46 -6.01
C VAL A 29 -6.08 -2.34 -5.58
N PHE A 30 -6.37 -1.34 -4.75
CA PHE A 30 -7.73 -0.88 -4.49
C PHE A 30 -8.13 0.19 -5.50
N MET A 31 -9.31 0.05 -6.13
CA MET A 31 -9.95 1.11 -6.94
C MET A 31 -9.05 1.75 -8.03
N GLN A 32 -8.11 1.01 -8.63
CA GLN A 32 -7.08 1.58 -9.54
C GLN A 32 -6.24 2.72 -8.92
N TYR A 33 -6.26 2.84 -7.60
CA TYR A 33 -5.81 4.02 -6.88
C TYR A 33 -4.68 3.69 -5.91
N LEU A 34 -4.93 2.80 -4.94
CA LEU A 34 -3.98 2.48 -3.86
C LEU A 34 -3.36 1.10 -4.09
N LEU A 35 -2.07 1.05 -4.37
CA LEU A 35 -1.27 -0.17 -4.46
C LEU A 35 -0.84 -0.63 -3.06
N ILE A 36 -1.12 -1.88 -2.73
CA ILE A 36 -0.56 -2.58 -1.56
C ILE A 36 0.76 -3.22 -1.98
N LEU A 37 1.86 -2.76 -1.38
CA LEU A 37 3.21 -3.19 -1.70
C LEU A 37 3.44 -4.61 -1.16
N GLY A 38 4.20 -5.41 -1.90
CA GLY A 38 4.70 -6.69 -1.42
C GLY A 38 6.04 -6.53 -0.69
N PRO A 39 6.36 -7.39 0.29
CA PRO A 39 7.55 -7.22 1.13
C PRO A 39 8.84 -7.75 0.48
N GLU A 40 8.80 -8.08 -0.81
CA GLU A 40 9.98 -8.54 -1.53
C GLU A 40 11.01 -7.39 -1.67
N VAL A 41 12.18 -7.58 -1.06
CA VAL A 41 13.26 -6.57 -1.05
C VAL A 41 13.83 -6.31 -2.46
N ASP A 42 13.87 -7.33 -3.32
CA ASP A 42 14.33 -7.21 -4.71
C ASP A 42 13.13 -7.06 -5.68
N GLY A 43 12.15 -6.25 -5.27
CA GLY A 43 10.90 -6.05 -6.00
C GLY A 43 11.09 -5.33 -7.34
N PRO A 44 10.05 -5.31 -8.19
CA PRO A 44 9.99 -4.45 -9.37
C PRO A 44 9.99 -2.96 -8.97
N ILE A 45 9.89 -2.07 -9.95
CA ILE A 45 9.59 -0.64 -9.72
C ILE A 45 8.36 -0.53 -8.80
N ASP A 46 8.34 0.49 -7.94
CA ASP A 46 7.35 0.69 -6.88
C ASP A 46 7.39 -0.45 -5.86
N SER A 47 8.59 -0.90 -5.47
CA SER A 47 8.77 -1.90 -4.42
C SER A 47 8.62 -1.30 -3.02
N MET A 48 8.28 -2.13 -2.03
CA MET A 48 8.29 -1.73 -0.62
C MET A 48 9.62 -1.09 -0.19
N ALA A 49 10.75 -1.62 -0.67
CA ALA A 49 12.08 -1.10 -0.35
C ALA A 49 12.32 0.28 -0.99
N GLU A 50 11.97 0.45 -2.26
CA GLU A 50 12.10 1.72 -2.97
C GLU A 50 11.22 2.80 -2.35
N GLU A 51 9.96 2.50 -2.06
CA GLU A 51 9.03 3.48 -1.47
C GLU A 51 9.38 3.81 -0.02
N THR A 52 10.00 2.87 0.70
CA THR A 52 10.57 3.14 2.02
C THR A 52 11.70 4.17 1.92
N GLU A 53 12.60 4.04 0.94
CA GLU A 53 13.66 5.04 0.72
C GLU A 53 13.10 6.38 0.23
N ASN A 54 12.07 6.38 -0.62
CA ASN A 54 11.38 7.61 -1.04
C ASN A 54 10.77 8.34 0.17
N ALA A 55 10.09 7.61 1.06
CA ALA A 55 9.54 8.17 2.30
C ALA A 55 10.63 8.75 3.21
N ARG A 56 11.75 8.03 3.40
CA ARG A 56 12.90 8.48 4.20
C ARG A 56 13.60 9.71 3.60
N GLY A 57 13.63 9.83 2.28
CA GLY A 57 14.19 10.97 1.55
C GLY A 57 13.28 12.19 1.45
N SER A 58 12.01 12.07 1.87
CA SER A 58 11.04 13.16 1.90
C SER A 58 11.31 14.15 3.05
N GLU A 59 10.45 15.16 3.24
CA GLU A 59 10.57 16.05 4.40
C GLU A 59 10.54 15.21 5.69
N PRO A 60 11.50 15.37 6.62
CA PRO A 60 11.56 14.53 7.80
C PRO A 60 10.31 14.70 8.66
N LEU A 61 9.68 13.59 9.01
CA LEU A 61 8.69 13.55 10.07
C LEU A 61 9.34 14.08 11.36
N ARG A 62 8.61 14.87 12.15
CA ARG A 62 9.14 15.51 13.38
C ARG A 62 9.24 14.50 14.55
N THR A 63 9.93 13.40 14.31
CA THR A 63 10.15 12.29 15.25
C THR A 63 11.48 11.60 14.94
N ASP A 64 12.02 10.88 15.92
CA ASP A 64 13.24 10.07 15.76
C ASP A 64 12.93 8.65 15.26
N HIS A 65 11.65 8.33 15.01
CA HIS A 65 11.21 7.03 14.50
C HIS A 65 11.42 6.90 12.99
N ASP A 66 11.81 5.69 12.57
CA ASP A 66 11.93 5.32 11.17
C ASP A 66 10.56 5.00 10.54
N VAL A 67 10.48 5.00 9.22
CA VAL A 67 9.26 4.68 8.46
C VAL A 67 9.52 3.52 7.51
N ILE A 68 8.51 2.67 7.33
CA ILE A 68 8.52 1.57 6.36
C ILE A 68 7.25 1.70 5.52
N ALA A 69 7.41 1.90 4.21
CA ALA A 69 6.28 2.00 3.29
C ALA A 69 5.57 0.65 3.18
N TRP A 70 4.26 0.67 2.98
CA TRP A 70 3.44 -0.52 2.69
C TRP A 70 2.38 -0.26 1.62
N GLY A 71 2.16 1.00 1.26
CA GLY A 71 1.26 1.37 0.17
C GLY A 71 1.69 2.67 -0.50
N VAL A 72 1.31 2.81 -1.76
CA VAL A 72 1.42 4.06 -2.52
C VAL A 72 0.15 4.26 -3.32
N ASP A 73 -0.28 5.51 -3.44
CA ASP A 73 -1.43 5.85 -4.28
C ASP A 73 -1.06 6.66 -5.52
N SER A 74 -2.00 6.76 -6.45
CA SER A 74 -1.80 7.50 -7.71
C SER A 74 -1.75 9.02 -7.54
N SER A 75 -2.09 9.54 -6.35
CA SER A 75 -1.87 10.96 -5.99
C SER A 75 -0.43 11.24 -5.55
N GLY A 76 0.37 10.20 -5.36
CA GLY A 76 1.75 10.29 -4.92
C GLY A 76 1.90 10.30 -3.40
N ASP A 77 0.89 9.84 -2.67
CA ASP A 77 1.00 9.62 -1.23
C ASP A 77 1.72 8.30 -0.96
N ILE A 78 2.53 8.29 0.11
CA ILE A 78 3.22 7.09 0.58
C ILE A 78 2.67 6.75 1.97
N LEU A 79 2.11 5.56 2.08
CA LEU A 79 1.54 5.03 3.31
C LEU A 79 2.58 4.15 3.99
N CYS A 80 2.91 4.47 5.22
CA CYS A 80 3.98 3.87 5.99
C CYS A 80 3.48 3.35 7.34
N TRP A 81 4.24 2.43 7.94
CA TRP A 81 4.27 2.25 9.39
C TRP A 81 5.34 3.15 9.98
N LEU A 82 5.04 3.77 11.10
CA LEU A 82 6.02 4.46 11.93
C LEU A 82 6.60 3.45 12.93
N VAL A 83 7.88 3.11 12.76
CA VAL A 83 8.58 2.11 13.57
C VAL A 83 8.85 2.68 14.96
N SER A 84 7.86 2.53 15.83
CA SER A 84 7.85 3.02 17.19
C SER A 84 7.87 1.83 18.16
N GLY A 85 8.96 1.68 18.90
CA GLY A 85 9.17 0.54 19.79
C GLY A 85 9.39 -0.79 19.08
N GLU A 86 9.35 -1.87 19.86
CA GLU A 86 9.77 -3.22 19.41
C GLU A 86 8.61 -4.11 18.93
N GLU A 87 7.35 -3.73 19.19
CA GLU A 87 6.17 -4.52 18.84
C GLU A 87 5.52 -4.00 17.55
N PRO A 88 5.65 -4.72 16.41
CA PRO A 88 5.16 -4.24 15.12
C PRO A 88 3.64 -4.02 15.07
N ASP A 89 2.88 -4.83 15.81
CA ASP A 89 1.42 -4.71 15.90
C ASP A 89 0.96 -3.38 16.54
N GLN A 90 1.88 -2.62 17.12
CA GLN A 90 1.62 -1.31 17.72
C GLN A 90 2.13 -0.15 16.87
N TRP A 91 2.78 -0.41 15.73
CA TRP A 91 3.27 0.66 14.88
C TRP A 91 2.10 1.42 14.24
N PRO A 92 1.98 2.74 14.49
CA PRO A 92 0.91 3.53 13.89
C PRO A 92 1.17 3.72 12.40
N VAL A 93 0.09 3.93 11.65
CA VAL A 93 0.18 4.34 10.24
C VAL A 93 0.62 5.80 10.16
N ALA A 94 1.55 6.09 9.26
CA ALA A 94 1.93 7.43 8.87
C ALA A 94 1.70 7.60 7.36
N VAL A 95 1.07 8.69 6.96
CA VAL A 95 0.86 9.02 5.54
C VAL A 95 1.68 10.25 5.22
N TRP A 96 2.55 10.11 4.23
CA TRP A 96 3.19 11.25 3.58
C TRP A 96 2.40 11.65 2.36
N GLY A 97 1.85 12.86 2.35
CA GLY A 97 1.15 13.39 1.19
C GLY A 97 1.99 14.41 0.44
N ARG A 98 2.31 14.13 -0.83
CA ARG A 98 3.12 15.01 -1.69
C ARG A 98 2.54 16.43 -1.81
N HIS A 99 1.21 16.52 -1.81
CA HIS A 99 0.47 17.77 -1.98
C HIS A 99 -0.24 18.23 -0.70
N SER A 100 0.07 17.61 0.44
CA SER A 100 -0.56 17.90 1.74
C SER A 100 0.23 18.94 2.56
N SER A 101 -0.45 19.62 3.48
CA SER A 101 0.18 20.54 4.43
C SER A 101 -0.57 20.44 5.78
N PRO A 102 0.05 19.90 6.84
CA PRO A 102 1.42 19.34 6.89
C PRO A 102 1.59 18.13 5.96
N HIS A 103 2.82 17.90 5.49
CA HIS A 103 3.14 16.78 4.57
C HIS A 103 2.95 15.40 5.20
N TRP A 104 2.97 15.32 6.54
CA TRP A 104 2.82 14.07 7.27
C TRP A 104 1.60 14.12 8.19
N ALA A 105 0.84 13.03 8.18
CA ALA A 105 -0.21 12.74 9.15
C ALA A 105 0.01 11.34 9.76
N THR A 106 -0.36 11.16 11.03
CA THR A 106 -0.18 9.92 11.79
C THR A 106 -1.52 9.44 12.36
N TYR A 107 -1.73 8.14 12.34
CA TYR A 107 -2.98 7.47 12.71
C TYR A 107 -2.67 6.31 13.65
N GLU A 108 -3.20 6.36 14.87
CA GLU A 108 -2.97 5.38 15.95
C GLU A 108 -3.72 4.06 15.72
N CYS A 109 -3.41 3.40 14.61
CA CYS A 109 -4.00 2.13 14.18
C CYS A 109 -3.05 1.39 13.23
N GLY A 110 -3.29 0.07 13.06
CA GLY A 110 -2.59 -0.77 12.08
C GLY A 110 -3.12 -0.58 10.66
N MET A 111 -2.48 -1.24 9.70
CA MET A 111 -2.79 -1.11 8.27
C MET A 111 -4.25 -1.44 7.94
N VAL A 112 -4.76 -2.57 8.46
CA VAL A 112 -6.10 -3.04 8.09
C VAL A 112 -7.18 -2.13 8.66
N GLU A 113 -7.01 -1.65 9.90
CA GLU A 113 -7.94 -0.71 10.50
C GLU A 113 -7.92 0.64 9.78
N PHE A 114 -6.74 1.13 9.40
CA PHE A 114 -6.60 2.34 8.59
C PHE A 114 -7.35 2.21 7.25
N LEU A 115 -7.17 1.09 6.54
CA LEU A 115 -7.88 0.83 5.27
C LEU A 115 -9.39 0.79 5.48
N ARG A 116 -9.88 0.07 6.51
CA ARG A 116 -11.30 -0.03 6.84
C ARG A 116 -11.91 1.34 7.13
N ALA A 117 -11.25 2.14 7.97
CA ALA A 117 -11.70 3.47 8.36
C ALA A 117 -11.69 4.44 7.18
N THR A 118 -10.70 4.34 6.29
CA THR A 118 -10.63 5.13 5.04
C THR A 118 -11.79 4.80 4.11
N ILE A 119 -11.98 3.52 3.81
CA ILE A 119 -13.05 3.02 2.92
C ILE A 119 -14.44 3.41 3.44
N SER A 120 -14.62 3.37 4.76
CA SER A 120 -15.91 3.65 5.42
C SER A 120 -16.12 5.14 5.74
N GLY A 121 -15.12 6.00 5.50
CA GLY A 121 -15.19 7.43 5.80
C GLY A 121 -15.26 7.75 7.30
N GLU A 122 -14.59 6.97 8.15
CA GLU A 122 -14.70 7.07 9.62
C GLU A 122 -13.76 8.11 10.25
N PHE A 123 -12.67 8.48 9.57
CA PHE A 123 -11.84 9.62 9.99
C PHE A 123 -12.59 10.96 9.83
N SER A 124 -12.17 11.98 10.56
CA SER A 124 -12.78 13.33 10.50
C SER A 124 -12.56 14.03 9.15
N GLU A 125 -11.50 13.66 8.46
CA GLU A 125 -11.12 14.15 7.13
C GLU A 125 -10.51 13.00 6.32
N CYS A 126 -10.46 13.16 5.00
CA CYS A 126 -9.85 12.16 4.13
C CYS A 126 -8.36 12.05 4.45
N PRO A 127 -7.84 10.85 4.77
CA PRO A 127 -6.45 10.69 5.18
C PRO A 127 -5.48 10.67 3.99
N LEU A 128 -6.01 10.66 2.76
CA LEU A 128 -5.28 10.64 1.49
C LEU A 128 -5.57 11.93 0.69
N SER A 129 -4.68 12.26 -0.23
CA SER A 129 -4.78 13.41 -1.14
C SER A 129 -5.91 13.24 -2.17
N GLY A 130 -6.18 12.00 -2.58
CA GLY A 130 -7.28 11.65 -3.48
C GLY A 130 -8.51 11.12 -2.73
N LEU A 131 -9.69 11.19 -3.38
CA LEU A 131 -10.97 10.79 -2.79
C LEU A 131 -11.43 9.40 -3.25
N ASP A 132 -10.71 8.76 -4.18
CA ASP A 132 -11.13 7.54 -4.87
C ASP A 132 -11.42 6.38 -3.91
N LEU A 133 -10.72 6.32 -2.78
CA LEU A 133 -10.91 5.31 -1.74
C LEU A 133 -11.77 5.80 -0.55
N TRP A 134 -11.98 7.10 -0.40
CA TRP A 134 -12.60 7.68 0.79
C TRP A 134 -14.12 7.60 0.76
N ASN A 135 -14.72 6.95 1.77
CA ASN A 135 -16.16 6.75 1.86
C ASN A 135 -16.74 6.07 0.59
N THR A 136 -16.02 5.07 0.08
CA THR A 136 -16.32 4.36 -1.16
C THR A 136 -16.79 2.93 -0.86
N VAL A 137 -18.10 2.69 -0.97
CA VAL A 137 -18.69 1.35 -0.83
C VAL A 137 -19.72 1.10 -1.95
N PRO A 138 -19.63 -0.01 -2.72
CA PRO A 138 -18.64 -1.10 -2.58
C PRO A 138 -17.25 -0.68 -3.10
N VAL A 139 -16.21 -1.25 -2.48
CA VAL A 139 -14.82 -1.13 -2.91
C VAL A 139 -14.41 -2.36 -3.73
N SER A 140 -13.62 -2.17 -4.78
CA SER A 140 -12.99 -3.26 -5.53
C SER A 140 -11.51 -3.39 -5.19
N TYR A 141 -11.05 -4.62 -5.12
CA TYR A 141 -9.64 -4.97 -4.93
C TYR A 141 -9.22 -5.97 -6.00
N LEU A 142 -8.13 -5.67 -6.69
CA LEU A 142 -7.56 -6.52 -7.73
C LEU A 142 -6.17 -7.00 -7.29
N GLY A 143 -6.07 -8.27 -6.91
CA GLY A 143 -4.81 -8.90 -6.56
C GLY A 143 -3.96 -9.22 -7.79
N ASP A 144 -2.62 -9.17 -7.65
CA ASP A 144 -1.63 -9.42 -8.71
C ASP A 144 -1.86 -10.72 -9.48
N ARG A 145 -2.28 -11.78 -8.79
CA ARG A 145 -2.53 -13.09 -9.42
C ARG A 145 -3.71 -13.01 -10.37
N GLU A 146 -4.76 -12.31 -9.97
CA GLU A 146 -5.97 -12.17 -10.75
C GLU A 146 -5.78 -11.19 -11.91
N ASP A 147 -5.07 -10.08 -11.69
CA ASP A 147 -4.65 -9.16 -12.75
C ASP A 147 -3.90 -9.92 -13.86
N LYS A 148 -2.85 -10.68 -13.49
CA LYS A 148 -2.08 -11.49 -14.45
C LYS A 148 -2.94 -12.52 -15.18
N ARG A 149 -3.88 -13.15 -14.47
CA ARG A 149 -4.81 -14.12 -15.06
C ARG A 149 -5.70 -13.45 -16.11
N LEU A 150 -6.34 -12.33 -15.78
CA LEU A 150 -7.24 -11.60 -16.68
C LEU A 150 -6.49 -11.09 -17.92
N ARG A 151 -5.32 -10.48 -17.72
CA ARG A 151 -4.45 -10.04 -18.83
C ARG A 151 -4.02 -11.19 -19.73
N SER A 152 -3.70 -12.36 -19.16
CA SER A 152 -3.33 -13.54 -19.97
C SER A 152 -4.49 -14.06 -20.84
N LEU A 153 -5.73 -13.73 -20.48
CA LEU A 153 -6.93 -14.04 -21.26
C LEU A 153 -7.30 -12.91 -22.24
N GLY A 154 -6.52 -11.83 -22.30
CA GLY A 154 -6.80 -10.65 -23.11
C GLY A 154 -7.99 -9.84 -22.60
N LEU A 155 -8.23 -9.87 -21.28
CA LEU A 155 -9.30 -9.11 -20.63
C LEU A 155 -8.72 -7.94 -19.84
N ASP A 156 -9.44 -6.82 -19.84
CA ASP A 156 -9.21 -5.71 -18.93
C ASP A 156 -9.45 -6.20 -17.48
N PRO A 157 -8.49 -6.02 -16.57
CA PRO A 157 -8.61 -6.57 -15.22
C PRO A 157 -9.66 -5.92 -14.33
N TRP A 158 -10.16 -4.75 -14.70
CA TRP A 158 -11.11 -3.97 -13.91
C TRP A 158 -12.53 -4.07 -14.44
N THR A 159 -12.70 -4.16 -15.76
CA THR A 159 -14.02 -4.28 -16.40
C THR A 159 -14.36 -5.73 -16.76
N GLY A 160 -13.36 -6.60 -16.94
CA GLY A 160 -13.52 -7.95 -17.48
C GLY A 160 -13.86 -7.99 -18.97
N GLU A 161 -13.90 -6.83 -19.65
CA GLU A 161 -14.13 -6.73 -21.09
C GLU A 161 -12.86 -7.05 -21.87
N PRO A 162 -12.93 -7.40 -23.16
CA PRO A 162 -11.74 -7.60 -23.98
C PRO A 162 -10.83 -6.36 -23.96
N ASP A 163 -9.56 -6.54 -23.60
CA ASP A 163 -8.55 -5.47 -23.65
C ASP A 163 -8.13 -5.29 -25.12
N PRO A 164 -8.42 -4.12 -25.73
CA PRO A 164 -8.10 -3.88 -27.13
C PRO A 164 -6.60 -3.87 -27.41
N TYR A 165 -5.75 -3.80 -26.40
CA TYR A 165 -4.28 -3.80 -26.50
C TYR A 165 -3.65 -5.15 -26.13
N ALA A 166 -4.44 -6.16 -25.78
CA ALA A 166 -3.94 -7.48 -25.43
C ALA A 166 -3.09 -8.09 -26.56
N GLY A 167 -1.83 -8.43 -26.25
CA GLY A 167 -0.90 -9.05 -27.19
C GLY A 167 -0.18 -8.09 -28.16
N MET A 168 -0.35 -6.77 -28.01
CA MET A 168 0.46 -5.79 -28.75
C MET A 168 1.83 -5.63 -28.08
N THR A 169 2.91 -6.04 -28.75
CA THR A 169 4.27 -5.65 -28.38
C THR A 169 4.55 -4.25 -28.92
N PHE A 170 4.69 -3.26 -28.04
CA PHE A 170 5.28 -1.98 -28.39
C PHE A 170 6.79 -2.21 -28.58
N GLY A 171 7.24 -2.11 -29.83
CA GLY A 171 8.64 -2.32 -30.24
C GLY A 171 9.53 -1.11 -29.97
#